data_AF-A0A6J7IEQ0-F1
#
_entry.id   AF-A0A6J7IEQ0-F1
#
_cell.length_a   1.000
_cell.length_b   1.000
_cell.length_c   1.000
_cell.angle_alpha   90.00
_cell.angle_beta   90.00
_cell.angle_gamma   90.00
#
_symmetry.space_group_name_H-M   'P 1'
#
loop_
_entity.id
_entity.type
_entity.pdbx_description
1 polymer ?
#
loop_
_entity_poly.entity_id
_entity_poly.type
_entity_poly.pdbx_seq_one_letter_code
_entity_poly.pdbx_strand_id
1 'polypeptide(L)'
;MRWREIPSMVIARKGETTIKVMLESRFQEAIDEAAMRLGAIDADAYTSGWNRDPWVEADDSPDVLASRITQELEEDLSVEKLEALLNNIGEK
;
A
#
# COMPACT_ATOMS: atom_id res chain seq x y z
N MET A 1 2.10 4.94 0.69
CA MET A 1 2.53 4.58 -0.68
C MET A 1 1.68 3.41 -1.09
N ARG A 2 1.03 3.52 -2.24
CA ARG A 2 0.09 2.51 -2.71
C ARG A 2 0.31 2.20 -4.17
N TRP A 3 -0.02 0.98 -4.55
CA TRP A 3 -0.14 0.61 -5.94
C TRP A 3 -1.62 0.62 -6.30
N ARG A 4 -2.03 1.61 -7.11
CA ARG A 4 -3.43 1.91 -7.41
C ARG A 4 -4.26 2.06 -6.12
N GLU A 5 -5.05 1.04 -5.78
CA GLU A 5 -5.95 0.99 -4.64
C GLU A 5 -5.35 0.26 -3.43
N ILE A 6 -4.25 -0.50 -3.61
CA ILE A 6 -3.69 -1.40 -2.59
C ILE A 6 -2.46 -0.75 -1.94
N PRO A 7 -2.45 -0.51 -0.62
CA PRO A 7 -1.30 0.05 0.05
C PRO A 7 -0.17 -0.98 0.17
N SER A 8 1.08 -0.53 0.06
CA SER A 8 2.28 -1.40 0.13
C SER A 8 3.17 -1.05 1.32
N MET A 9 3.32 0.24 1.61
CA MET A 9 4.12 0.70 2.74
C MET A 9 3.70 2.09 3.21
N VAL A 10 3.91 2.34 4.50
CA VAL A 10 3.73 3.62 5.16
C VAL A 10 5.08 4.32 5.25
N ILE A 11 5.12 5.60 4.86
CA ILE A 11 6.32 6.43 4.92
C ILE A 11 6.01 7.61 5.82
N ALA A 12 6.72 7.72 6.93
CA ALA A 12 6.65 8.88 7.81
C ALA A 12 7.99 9.61 7.79
N ARG A 13 7.95 10.94 7.84
CA ARG A 13 9.17 11.75 7.89
C ARG A 13 9.02 12.91 8.87
N LYS A 14 10.11 13.25 9.55
CA LYS A 14 10.21 14.40 10.44
C LYS A 14 11.61 15.00 10.32
N GLY A 15 11.72 16.16 9.70
CA GLY A 15 13.02 16.76 9.37
C GLY A 15 13.85 15.85 8.47
N GLU A 16 15.02 15.44 8.97
CA GLU A 16 15.96 14.54 8.28
C GLU A 16 15.63 13.05 8.51
N THR A 17 14.78 12.73 9.49
CA THR A 17 14.40 11.36 9.80
C THR A 17 13.30 10.89 8.85
N THR A 18 13.53 9.77 8.15
CA THR A 18 12.51 9.10 7.34
C THR A 18 12.38 7.65 7.78
N ILE A 19 11.19 7.27 8.19
CA ILE A 19 10.82 5.90 8.56
C ILE A 19 9.95 5.32 7.45
N LYS A 20 10.22 4.07 7.08
CA LYS A 20 9.43 3.31 6.12
C LYS A 20 9.04 2.01 6.80
N VAL A 21 7.75 1.77 6.90
CA VAL A 21 7.21 0.54 7.46
C VAL A 21 6.49 -0.20 6.34
N MET A 22 6.95 -1.40 6.04
CA MET A 22 6.33 -2.29 5.06
C MET A 22 5.08 -2.91 5.69
N LEU A 23 4.01 -3.02 4.92
CA LEU A 23 2.84 -3.80 5.32
C LEU A 23 3.14 -5.31 5.19
N GLU A 24 2.28 -6.13 5.78
CA GLU A 24 2.31 -7.58 5.66
C GLU A 24 2.38 -8.07 4.20
N SER A 25 2.96 -9.25 4.00
CA SER A 25 3.16 -9.86 2.68
C SER A 25 1.89 -10.00 1.85
N ARG A 26 0.72 -10.17 2.49
CA ARG A 26 -0.59 -10.26 1.82
C ARG A 26 -0.90 -9.06 0.91
N PHE A 27 -0.43 -7.87 1.28
CA PHE A 27 -0.60 -6.68 0.46
C PHE A 27 0.23 -6.75 -0.81
N GLN A 28 1.46 -7.24 -0.70
CA GLN A 28 2.35 -7.40 -1.84
C GLN A 28 1.85 -8.49 -2.79
N GLU A 29 1.33 -9.59 -2.25
CA GLU A 29 0.69 -10.65 -3.03
C GLU A 29 -0.55 -10.13 -3.78
N ALA A 30 -1.39 -9.33 -3.10
CA ALA A 30 -2.54 -8.69 -3.74
C ALA A 30 -2.12 -7.71 -4.86
N ILE A 31 -1.05 -6.93 -4.67
CA ILE A 31 -0.53 -6.05 -5.73
C ILE A 31 -0.08 -6.85 -6.95
N ASP A 32 0.63 -7.95 -6.74
CA ASP A 32 1.10 -8.82 -7.82
C ASP A 32 -0.08 -9.43 -8.58
N GLU A 33 -1.09 -9.93 -7.86
CA GLU A 33 -2.31 -10.45 -8.46
C GLU A 33 -3.11 -9.38 -9.21
N ALA A 34 -3.24 -8.18 -8.64
CA ALA A 34 -3.89 -7.05 -9.29
C ALA A 34 -3.18 -6.67 -10.59
N ALA A 35 -1.84 -6.64 -10.56
CA ALA A 35 -1.03 -6.39 -11.75
C ALA A 35 -1.23 -7.48 -12.81
N MET A 36 -1.25 -8.76 -12.42
CA MET A 36 -1.56 -9.86 -13.32
C MET A 36 -2.96 -9.74 -13.92
N ARG A 37 -4.00 -9.45 -13.13
CA ARG A 37 -5.39 -9.27 -13.59
C ARG A 37 -5.53 -8.12 -14.58
N LEU A 38 -4.80 -7.03 -14.37
CA LEU A 38 -4.79 -5.88 -15.27
C LEU A 38 -3.94 -6.05 -16.53
N GLY A 39 -3.24 -7.18 -16.66
CA GLY A 39 -2.22 -7.36 -17.70
C GLY A 39 -1.05 -6.39 -17.53
N ALA A 40 -0.87 -5.78 -16.36
CA ALA A 40 0.23 -4.90 -16.01
C ALA A 40 1.47 -5.73 -15.59
N ILE A 41 1.76 -6.78 -16.35
CA ILE A 41 2.88 -7.70 -16.16
C ILE A 41 4.19 -7.13 -16.71
N ASP A 42 4.10 -6.13 -17.59
CA ASP A 42 5.26 -5.37 -18.04
C ASP A 42 5.76 -4.43 -16.92
N ALA A 43 7.08 -4.34 -16.77
CA ALA A 43 7.70 -3.53 -15.72
C ALA A 43 7.27 -2.05 -15.75
N ASP A 44 6.97 -1.52 -16.93
CA ASP A 44 6.49 -0.15 -17.12
C ASP A 44 5.06 0.04 -16.58
N ALA A 45 4.16 -0.91 -16.88
CA ALA A 45 2.79 -0.89 -16.40
C ALA A 45 2.70 -1.09 -14.89
N TYR A 46 3.54 -1.99 -14.35
CA TYR A 46 3.67 -2.19 -12.91
C TYR A 46 4.21 -0.93 -12.22
N THR A 47 5.26 -0.31 -12.76
CA THR A 47 5.85 0.90 -12.15
C THR A 47 4.91 2.10 -12.23
N SER A 48 4.13 2.20 -13.31
CA SER A 48 3.13 3.27 -13.49
C SER A 48 1.94 3.19 -12.52
N GLY A 49 1.67 2.03 -11.92
CA GLY A 49 0.61 1.87 -10.92
C GLY A 49 0.95 2.49 -9.56
N TRP A 50 2.22 2.76 -9.29
CA TRP A 50 2.66 3.33 -8.01
C TRP A 50 2.22 4.77 -7.86
N ASN A 51 1.48 5.03 -6.79
CA ASN A 51 1.01 6.34 -6.40
C ASN A 51 1.42 6.66 -4.97
N ARG A 52 1.86 7.89 -4.78
CA ARG A 52 2.17 8.42 -3.46
C ARG A 52 1.01 9.25 -2.96
N ASP A 53 0.42 8.82 -1.87
CA ASP A 53 -0.61 9.58 -1.16
C ASP A 53 -0.06 10.94 -0.68
N PRO A 54 -0.93 11.95 -0.59
CA PRO A 54 -0.54 13.25 -0.05
C PRO A 54 -0.01 13.10 1.36
N TRP A 55 0.95 13.97 1.71
CA TRP A 55 1.46 14.02 3.07
C TRP A 55 0.38 14.51 4.02
N VAL A 56 0.25 13.82 5.15
CA VAL A 56 -0.62 14.21 6.25
C VAL A 56 0.26 14.67 7.40
N GLU A 57 -0.03 15.84 7.95
CA GLU A 57 0.66 16.37 9.12
C GLU A 57 0.18 15.65 10.38
N ALA A 58 1.12 15.30 11.26
CA ALA A 58 0.84 14.64 12.53
C ALA A 58 1.89 15.06 13.57
N ASP A 59 1.47 15.14 14.83
CA ASP A 59 2.34 15.53 15.96
C ASP A 59 3.25 14.38 16.45
N ASP A 60 2.82 13.14 16.22
CA ASP A 60 3.51 11.93 16.65
C ASP A 60 4.92 11.79 16.04
N SER A 61 5.78 11.00 16.70
CA SER A 61 7.07 10.61 16.14
C SER A 61 6.88 9.75 14.88
N PRO A 62 7.75 9.86 13.86
CA PRO A 62 7.55 9.18 12.59
C PRO A 62 7.55 7.65 12.72
N ASP A 63 8.26 7.09 13.70
CA ASP A 63 8.25 5.67 14.03
C ASP A 63 6.89 5.21 14.57
N VAL A 64 6.39 5.85 15.64
CA VAL A 64 5.08 5.56 16.22
C VAL A 64 3.96 5.73 15.20
N LEU A 65 3.98 6.84 14.45
CA LEU A 65 2.96 7.13 13.45
C LEU A 65 2.96 6.08 12.34
N ALA A 66 4.12 5.73 11.79
CA ALA A 66 4.19 4.75 10.72
C ALA A 66 3.71 3.37 11.19
N SER A 67 4.12 2.93 12.38
CA SER A 67 3.66 1.66 12.94
C SER A 67 2.16 1.65 13.25
N ARG A 68 1.61 2.75 13.79
CA ARG A 68 0.17 2.87 14.06
C ARG A 68 -0.65 2.78 12.78
N ILE A 69 -0.31 3.59 11.78
CA ILE A 69 -1.02 3.58 10.48
C ILE A 69 -0.87 2.24 9.78
N THR A 70 0.28 1.58 9.89
CA THR A 70 0.48 0.23 9.35
C THR A 70 -0.50 -0.75 9.99
N GLN A 71 -0.59 -0.78 11.32
CA GLN A 71 -1.54 -1.65 12.03
C GLN A 71 -3.00 -1.32 11.66
N GLU A 72 -3.37 -0.04 11.63
CA GLU A 72 -4.73 0.38 11.23
C GLU A 72 -5.07 -0.07 9.81
N LEU A 73 -4.13 0.01 8.87
CA LEU A 73 -4.31 -0.49 7.50
C LEU A 73 -4.40 -2.01 7.46
N GLU A 74 -3.60 -2.74 8.25
CA GLU A 74 -3.60 -4.20 8.31
C GLU A 74 -4.87 -4.78 8.93
N GLU A 75 -5.43 -4.07 9.91
CA GLU A 75 -6.71 -4.39 10.55
C GLU A 75 -7.89 -4.00 9.65
N ASP A 76 -7.85 -2.82 9.03
CA ASP A 76 -8.94 -2.38 8.14
C ASP A 76 -8.97 -3.22 6.86
N LEU A 77 -7.83 -3.42 6.19
CA LEU A 77 -7.71 -4.19 4.96
C LEU A 77 -7.40 -5.66 5.29
N SER A 78 -8.43 -6.33 5.80
CA SER A 78 -8.44 -7.79 5.94
C SER A 78 -8.28 -8.48 4.58
N VAL A 79 -7.93 -9.77 4.61
CA VAL A 79 -7.82 -10.62 3.42
C VAL A 79 -9.09 -10.51 2.54
N GLU A 80 -10.27 -10.54 3.16
CA GLU A 80 -11.56 -10.43 2.46
C GLU A 80 -11.71 -9.09 1.72
N LYS A 81 -11.28 -7.98 2.33
CA LYS A 81 -11.31 -6.67 1.66
C LYS A 81 -10.30 -6.59 0.52
N LEU A 82 -9.10 -7.15 0.70
CA LEU A 82 -8.10 -7.24 -0.36
C LEU A 82 -8.65 -8.03 -1.55
N GLU A 83 -9.27 -9.19 -1.32
CA GLU A 83 -9.92 -9.97 -2.37
C GLU A 83 -11.05 -9.17 -3.07
N ALA A 84 -11.87 -8.44 -2.31
CA ALA A 84 -12.89 -7.58 -2.89
C ALA A 84 -12.27 -6.46 -3.75
N LEU A 85 -11.15 -5.87 -3.35
CA LEU A 85 -10.42 -4.90 -4.17
C LEU A 85 -9.90 -5.54 -5.46
N LEU A 86 -9.32 -6.75 -5.38
CA LEU A 86 -8.88 -7.49 -6.56
C LEU A 86 -10.01 -7.78 -7.54
N ASN A 87 -11.18 -8.15 -7.03
CA ASN A 87 -12.36 -8.41 -7.84
C ASN A 87 -12.88 -7.14 -8.53
N ASN A 88 -12.77 -5.97 -7.89
CA ASN A 88 -13.11 -4.69 -8.51
C ASN A 88 -12.11 -4.26 -9.60
N ILE A 89 -10.84 -4.64 -9.47
CA ILE A 89 -9.78 -4.29 -10.43
C ILE A 89 -9.95 -5.03 -11.77
N GLY A 90 -10.52 -6.23 -11.74
CA GLY A 90 -10.91 -6.98 -12.92
C GLY A 90 -11.51 -8.32 -12.53
N GLU A 91 -12.65 -8.65 -13.13
CA GLU A 91 -13.18 -10.01 -13.13
C GLU A 91 -12.26 -10.88 -14.00
N LYS A 92 -11.77 -11.97 -13.42
CA LYS A 92 -10.92 -12.95 -14.10
C LYS A 92 -11.70 -13.73 -15.16
#